data_AF-A0A9D1NXY1-F1
#
_entry.id   AF-A0A9D1NXY1-F1
#
_cell.length_a   1.000
_cell.length_b   1.000
_cell.length_c   1.000
_cell.angle_alpha   90.00
_cell.angle_beta   90.00
_cell.angle_gamma   90.00
#
_symmetry.space_group_name_H-M   'P 1'
#
loop_
_entity.id
_entity.type
_entity.pdbx_description
1 polymer ?
#
loop_
_entity_poly.entity_id
_entity_poly.type
_entity_poly.pdbx_seq_one_letter_code
_entity_poly.pdbx_strand_id
1 'polypeptide(L)' 'LYRVQTGAFRNPRYAQDMVYQLGRQGYPAYIARQGDLYRVQTGAFENLDNAIKMERMLRGMGYSTLLIKEGAG' A
#
# COMPACT_ATOMS: atom_id res chain seq x y z
N LEU A 1 2.36 -11.97 -6.00
CA LEU A 1 3.01 -10.66 -6.27
C LEU A 1 3.39 -10.01 -4.94
N TYR A 2 4.45 -9.21 -4.89
CA TYR A 2 4.83 -8.38 -3.76
C TYR A 2 4.22 -6.99 -3.90
N ARG A 3 3.74 -6.43 -2.79
CA ARG A 3 3.14 -5.10 -2.73
C ARG A 3 3.58 -4.36 -1.49
N VAL A 4 3.36 -3.05 -1.48
CA VAL A 4 3.59 -2.19 -0.32
C VAL A 4 2.25 -1.74 0.21
N GLN A 5 1.94 -2.12 1.45
CA GLN A 5 0.82 -1.56 2.20
C GLN A 5 1.29 -0.27 2.90
N THR A 6 0.54 0.81 2.73
CA THR A 6 0.85 2.15 3.27
C THR A 6 -0.07 2.56 4.43
N GLY A 7 -1.11 1.78 4.70
CA GLY A 7 -2.04 2.01 5.80
C GLY A 7 -3.08 0.91 5.94
N ALA A 8 -3.70 0.83 7.12
CA ALA A 8 -4.85 -0.02 7.40
C ALA A 8 -5.82 0.74 8.30
N PHE A 9 -7.05 0.92 7.83
CA PHE A 9 -8.04 1.79 8.48
C PHE A 9 -9.33 1.03 8.75
N ARG A 10 -10.01 1.35 9.86
CA ARG A 10 -11.40 0.90 10.08
C ARG A 10 -12.42 1.79 9.36
N ASN A 11 -12.10 3.08 9.22
CA ASN A 11 -12.94 4.03 8.49
C ASN A 11 -12.57 4.01 6.99
N PRO A 12 -13.49 3.67 6.09
CA PRO A 12 -13.23 3.63 4.65
C PRO A 12 -12.85 5.01 4.08
N ARG A 13 -13.29 6.11 4.70
CA ARG A 13 -12.97 7.46 4.25
C ARG A 13 -11.47 7.75 4.33
N TYR A 14 -10.81 7.36 5.42
CA TYR A 14 -9.36 7.54 5.58
C TYR A 14 -8.57 6.70 4.56
N ALA A 15 -9.04 5.49 4.25
CA ALA A 15 -8.43 4.68 3.19
C ALA A 15 -8.58 5.35 1.80
N GLN A 16 -9.75 5.92 1.50
CA GLN A 16 -9.99 6.66 0.25
C GLN A 16 -9.12 7.92 0.15
N ASP A 17 -9.02 8.70 1.22
CA ASP A 17 -8.18 9.91 1.26
C ASP A 17 -6.71 9.55 1.02
N MET A 18 -6.21 8.46 1.63
CA MET A 18 -4.85 7.99 1.38
C MET A 18 -4.64 7.49 -0.06
N VAL A 19 -5.60 6.78 -0.65
CA VAL A 19 -5.54 6.39 -2.08
C VAL A 19 -5.44 7.62 -2.97
N TYR A 20 -6.25 8.65 -2.71
CA TYR A 20 -6.21 9.90 -3.46
C TYR A 20 -4.86 10.62 -3.29
N GLN A 21 -4.34 10.70 -2.06
CA GLN A 21 -3.05 11.29 -1.77
C GLN A 21 -1.91 10.59 -2.53
N LEU A 22 -1.85 9.27 -2.49
CA LEU A 22 -0.85 8.48 -3.21
C LEU A 22 -0.99 8.65 -4.73
N GLY A 23 -2.22 8.63 -5.24
CA GLY A 23 -2.50 8.87 -6.67
C GLY A 23 -2.02 10.24 -7.15
N ARG A 24 -2.25 11.30 -6.37
CA ARG A 24 -1.74 12.65 -6.67
C ARG A 24 -0.20 12.74 -6.67
N GLN A 25 0.46 11.84 -5.95
CA GLN A 25 1.92 11.74 -5.91
C GLN A 25 2.47 10.80 -6.98
N GLY A 26 1.62 10.25 -7.85
CA GLY A 26 2.03 9.35 -8.93
C GLY A 26 2.17 7.88 -8.50
N TYR A 27 1.61 7.49 -7.35
CA TYR A 27 1.61 6.12 -6.86
C TYR A 27 0.19 5.54 -6.93
N PRO A 28 -0.17 4.78 -7.97
CA PRO A 28 -1.44 4.10 -8.04
C PRO A 28 -1.61 3.20 -6.81
N ALA A 29 -2.68 3.45 -6.04
CA ALA A 29 -3.01 2.70 -4.85
C ALA A 29 -4.45 2.22 -4.90
N TYR A 30 -4.75 1.16 -4.19
CA TYR A 30 -6.09 0.59 -4.10
C TYR A 30 -6.35 0.06 -2.69
N ILE A 31 -7.62 -0.22 -2.41
CA ILE A 31 -8.08 -0.68 -1.09
C ILE A 31 -8.35 -2.19 -1.17
N ALA A 32 -7.71 -2.96 -0.29
CA ALA A 32 -7.99 -4.37 -0.06
C ALA A 32 -8.67 -4.56 1.29
N ARG A 33 -9.75 -5.35 1.36
CA ARG A 33 -10.40 -5.70 2.63
C ARG A 33 -9.69 -6.87 3.31
N GLN A 34 -9.54 -6.79 4.63
CA GLN A 34 -9.13 -7.92 5.49
C GLN A 34 -9.83 -7.78 6.84
N GLY A 35 -10.82 -8.65 7.10
CA GLY A 35 -11.73 -8.46 8.23
C GLY A 35 -12.38 -7.08 8.17
N ASP A 36 -12.31 -6.34 9.29
CA ASP A 36 -12.86 -4.99 9.42
C ASP A 36 -11.92 -3.88 8.92
N LEU A 37 -10.79 -4.23 8.32
CA LEU A 37 -9.78 -3.27 7.88
C LEU A 37 -9.85 -3.04 6.37
N TYR A 38 -9.71 -1.78 6.01
CA TYR A 38 -9.47 -1.26 4.67
C TYR A 38 -7.96 -0.99 4.55
N ARG A 39 -7.23 -1.89 3.89
CA ARG A 39 -5.77 -1.82 3.72
C ARG A 39 -5.46 -1.09 2.42
N VAL A 40 -4.68 -0.02 2.48
CA VAL A 40 -4.25 0.72 1.29
C VAL A 40 -2.94 0.14 0.80
N GLN A 41 -2.90 -0.28 -0.46
CA GLN A 41 -1.78 -0.98 -1.08
C GLN A 41 -1.42 -0.35 -2.42
N THR A 42 -0.13 -0.32 -2.74
CA THR A 42 0.40 0.19 -4.01
C THR A 42 1.41 -0.77 -4.63
N GLY A 43 1.57 -0.66 -5.95
CA GLY A 43 2.41 -1.54 -6.76
C GLY A 43 1.84 -2.96 -6.91
N ALA A 44 2.58 -3.76 -7.67
CA ALA A 44 2.35 -5.18 -7.91
C ALA A 44 3.60 -5.74 -8.58
N PHE A 45 4.56 -6.21 -7.79
CA PHE A 45 5.88 -6.59 -8.29
C PHE A 45 6.08 -8.10 -8.22
N GLU A 46 6.54 -8.73 -9.29
CA GLU A 46 6.98 -10.13 -9.23
C GLU A 46 8.29 -10.27 -8.46
N ASN A 47 9.19 -9.30 -8.65
CA ASN A 47 10.50 -9.23 -8.01
C ASN A 47 10.43 -8.48 -6.67
N LEU A 48 10.95 -9.10 -5.62
CA LEU A 48 11.02 -8.56 -4.26
C LEU A 48 11.80 -7.24 -4.17
N ASP A 49 12.93 -7.12 -4.87
CA ASP A 49 13.80 -5.93 -4.83
C ASP A 49 13.09 -4.70 -5.37
N ASN A 50 12.26 -4.86 -6.40
CA ASN A 50 11.45 -3.76 -6.93
C ASN A 50 10.41 -3.27 -5.90
N ALA A 51 9.82 -4.20 -5.14
CA ALA A 51 8.92 -3.85 -4.06
C ALA A 51 9.66 -3.18 -2.89
N ILE A 52 10.88 -3.62 -2.55
CA ILE A 52 11.75 -2.97 -1.54
C ILE A 52 12.12 -1.55 -1.96
N LYS A 53 12.43 -1.30 -3.24
CA LYS A 53 12.71 0.06 -3.73
C LYS A 53 11.53 1.00 -3.53
N MET A 54 10.33 0.56 -3.90
CA MET A 54 9.09 1.32 -3.68
C MET A 54 8.83 1.55 -2.18
N GLU A 55 8.99 0.51 -1.36
CA GLU A 55 8.82 0.56 0.09
C GLU A 55 9.73 1.63 0.71
N ARG A 56 11.03 1.64 0.37
CA ARG A 56 11.99 2.62 0.87
C ARG A 56 11.66 4.04 0.44
N MET A 57 11.23 4.23 -0.80
CA MET A 57 10.82 5.53 -1.31
C MET A 57 9.62 6.08 -0.54
N LEU A 58 8.57 5.28 -0.37
CA LEU A 58 7.37 5.68 0.38
C LEU A 58 7.69 5.92 1.86
N ARG A 59 8.54 5.08 2.47
CA ARG A 59 9.03 5.31 3.84
C ARG A 59 9.79 6.64 3.96
N GLY A 60 10.64 6.96 2.98
CA GLY A 60 11.36 8.24 2.90
C GLY A 60 10.43 9.44 2.76
N MET A 61 9.24 9.26 2.19
CA MET A 61 8.18 10.27 2.12
C MET A 61 7.32 10.36 3.39
N GLY A 62 7.63 9.56 4.43
CA GLY A 62 6.93 9.57 5.71
C GLY A 62 5.75 8.62 5.82
N TYR A 63 5.51 7.76 4.83
CA TYR A 63 4.48 6.72 4.95
C TYR A 63 4.94 5.59 5.88
N SER A 64 4.03 5.09 6.72
CA SER A 64 4.20 3.79 7.36
C SER A 64 4.02 2.70 6.31
N THR A 65 4.99 1.80 6.19
CA THR A 65 5.02 0.81 5.10
C THR A 65 5.16 -0.61 5.64
N LEU A 66 4.44 -1.55 5.01
CA LEU A 66 4.58 -2.98 5.21
C LEU A 66 4.69 -3.67 3.85
N LEU A 67 5.74 -4.46 3.66
CA LEU A 67 5.86 -5.32 2.49
C LEU A 67 4.97 -6.56 2.66
N ILE A 68 4.15 -6.86 1.67
CA ILE A 68 3.24 -8.01 1.69
C ILE A 68 3.43 -8.86 0.43
N LYS A 69 3.21 -10.17 0.57
CA LYS A 69 3.12 -11.11 -0.56
C LYS A 69 1.66 -11.52 -0.74
N GLU A 70 1.06 -11.17 -1.87
CA GLU A 70 -0.26 -11.70 -2.24
C GLU A 70 -0.17 -13.22 -2.44
N GLY A 71 -1.07 -13.96 -1.79
CA GLY A 71 -1.15 -15.42 -1.84
C GLY A 71 -0.86 -16.15 -0.53
N ALA A 72 -0.50 -15.45 0.55
CA ALA A 72 -0.54 -16.01 1.90
C ALA A 72 -1.93 -15.72 2.51
N GLY A 73 -2.92 -16.50 2.07
CA GLY A 73 -4.17 -16.70 2.82
C GLY A 73 -3.96 -17.68 3.95
#